data_AF-A0A4Y7TL16-F1
#
_entry.id   AF-A0A4Y7TL16-F1
#
_cell.length_a   1.000
_cell.length_b   1.000
_cell.length_c   1.000
_cell.angle_alpha   90.00
_cell.angle_beta   90.00
_cell.angle_gamma   90.00
#
_symmetry.space_group_name_H-M   'P 1'
#
loop_
_entity.id
_entity.type
_entity.pdbx_description
1 polymer ?
#
loop_
_entity_poly.entity_id
_entity_poly.type
_entity_poly.pdbx_seq_one_letter_code
_entity_poly.pdbx_strand_id
1 'polypeptide(L)'
;MTQSDPGTENNGVAHATTWLRHWLDPHLPVGSISHKWKRKHSNIKPEIEWSNLRRRFSPGFETILEAGKDIYDMLNYLHILVFRWVFIPWMQQELDSYRTRINNKLKRKNKFKLTPHGRPIDIFTHPERFLARDYSIDIPEEALKDARTMFIPKDHPVLDLVPPSFNKVAAEAYAAIGRPAVTRYSCWEVYSSLLQEVTARRDNGIIPPHVNTSWFSVAKGGDDEDSKEAEAGDAFLLGPIPEDHYDDIDEDVVYVDLSDNDMEEGAEWHQPMYLG
;
A
#
# COMPACT_ATOMS: atom_id res chain seq x y z
N MET A 1 0.07 8.04 17.31
CA MET A 1 -1.38 8.10 17.05
C MET A 1 -1.60 7.87 15.56
N THR A 2 -2.29 6.80 15.19
CA THR A 2 -2.63 6.47 13.79
C THR A 2 -3.89 7.22 13.36
N GLN A 3 -4.07 7.40 12.05
CA GLN A 3 -5.21 8.15 11.50
C GLN A 3 -5.69 7.48 10.20
N SER A 4 -7.00 7.42 10.00
CA SER A 4 -7.61 7.03 8.72
C SER A 4 -8.99 7.66 8.57
N ASP A 5 -9.54 7.57 7.36
CA ASP A 5 -10.93 7.90 7.11
C ASP A 5 -11.86 6.90 7.82
N PRO A 6 -13.10 7.27 8.16
CA PRO A 6 -14.04 6.37 8.80
C PRO A 6 -14.44 5.27 7.80
N GLY A 7 -14.31 4.01 8.21
CA GLY A 7 -14.66 2.86 7.40
C GLY A 7 -14.45 1.58 8.20
N THR A 8 -15.31 0.58 8.00
CA THR A 8 -15.25 -0.69 8.74
C THR A 8 -13.96 -1.46 8.45
N GLU A 9 -13.44 -1.35 7.22
CA GLU A 9 -12.16 -1.89 6.77
C GLU A 9 -10.95 -1.49 7.65
N ASN A 10 -11.02 -0.32 8.29
CA ASN A 10 -9.93 0.24 9.09
C ASN A 10 -10.00 -0.17 10.57
N ASN A 11 -11.08 -0.83 10.99
CA ASN A 11 -11.28 -1.23 12.38
C ASN A 11 -10.17 -2.17 12.85
N GLY A 12 -9.78 -3.17 12.06
CA GLY A 12 -8.71 -4.09 12.43
C GLY A 12 -7.39 -3.38 12.73
N VAL A 13 -7.03 -2.38 11.92
CA VAL A 13 -5.81 -1.57 12.15
C VAL A 13 -5.96 -0.68 13.38
N ALA A 14 -7.12 -0.05 13.57
CA ALA A 14 -7.41 0.79 14.73
C ALA A 14 -7.37 -0.01 16.04
N HIS A 15 -7.94 -1.22 16.05
CA HIS A 15 -7.95 -2.11 17.21
C HIS A 15 -6.56 -2.68 17.48
N ALA A 16 -5.84 -3.17 16.47
CA ALA A 16 -4.48 -3.67 16.64
C ALA A 16 -3.54 -2.61 17.21
N THR A 17 -3.60 -1.37 16.69
CA THR A 17 -2.75 -0.26 17.16
C THR A 17 -3.13 0.21 18.56
N THR A 18 -4.42 0.20 18.90
CA THR A 18 -4.90 0.50 20.25
C THR A 18 -4.44 -0.58 21.23
N TRP A 19 -4.61 -1.85 20.88
CA TRP A 19 -4.18 -2.98 21.69
C TRP A 19 -2.67 -2.96 21.96
N LEU A 20 -1.85 -2.76 20.93
CA LEU A 20 -0.38 -2.65 21.08
C LEU A 20 0.01 -1.52 22.02
N ARG A 21 -0.73 -0.41 21.98
CA ARG A 21 -0.46 0.74 22.86
C ARG A 21 -0.76 0.42 24.32
N HIS A 22 -1.87 -0.26 24.60
CA HIS A 22 -2.21 -0.76 25.95
C HIS A 22 -1.25 -1.84 26.44
N TRP A 23 -0.78 -2.69 25.53
CA TRP A 23 0.23 -3.72 25.85
C TRP A 23 1.54 -3.07 26.32
N LEU A 24 1.98 -2.00 25.65
CA LEU A 24 3.22 -1.28 25.99
C LEU A 24 3.08 -0.36 27.20
N ASP A 25 1.87 0.13 27.48
CA ASP A 25 1.60 1.06 28.58
C ASP A 25 0.30 0.67 29.31
N PRO A 26 0.39 -0.28 30.27
CA PRO A 26 -0.79 -0.78 31.01
C PRO A 26 -1.46 0.27 31.91
N HIS A 27 -0.85 1.45 32.11
CA HIS A 27 -1.42 2.52 32.93
C HIS A 27 -2.40 3.40 32.17
N LEU A 28 -2.54 3.20 30.86
CA LEU A 28 -3.51 3.94 30.06
C LEU A 28 -4.93 3.67 30.57
N PRO A 29 -5.81 4.69 30.57
CA PRO A 29 -7.20 4.49 30.95
C PRO A 29 -7.85 3.41 30.10
N VAL A 30 -8.53 2.47 30.75
CA VAL A 30 -9.30 1.41 30.10
C VAL A 30 -10.26 2.05 29.09
N GLY A 31 -10.27 1.54 27.86
CA GLY A 31 -11.11 2.07 26.77
C GLY A 31 -10.52 3.26 26.00
N SER A 32 -9.31 3.74 26.33
CA SER A 32 -8.65 4.77 25.52
C SER A 32 -8.24 4.22 24.14
N ILE A 33 -8.45 5.04 23.10
CA ILE A 33 -8.21 4.66 21.70
C ILE A 33 -6.97 5.40 21.17
N SER A 34 -6.05 4.66 20.52
CA SER A 34 -4.79 5.20 19.96
C SER A 34 -4.91 5.64 18.49
N HIS A 35 -6.11 5.49 17.92
CA HIS A 35 -6.47 5.81 16.54
C HIS A 35 -7.38 7.03 16.47
N LYS A 36 -7.17 7.90 15.47
CA LYS A 36 -8.04 9.06 15.22
C LYS A 36 -8.69 8.96 13.84
N TRP A 37 -10.01 8.79 13.83
CA TRP A 37 -10.82 8.87 12.64
C TRP A 37 -10.86 10.31 12.10
N LYS A 38 -10.57 10.46 10.81
CA LYS A 38 -10.51 11.76 10.13
C LYS A 38 -11.66 11.85 9.14
N ARG A 39 -12.65 12.69 9.43
CA ARG A 39 -13.76 12.94 8.49
C ARG A 39 -13.34 13.99 7.45
N LYS A 40 -13.92 13.93 6.25
CA LYS A 40 -13.77 14.94 5.18
C LYS A 40 -12.29 15.14 4.77
N HIS A 41 -11.94 16.31 4.23
CA HIS A 41 -10.59 16.71 3.77
C HIS A 41 -9.54 16.89 4.89
N SER A 42 -9.68 16.21 6.02
CA SER A 42 -8.75 16.34 7.15
C SER A 42 -7.59 15.33 7.11
N ASN A 43 -7.58 14.43 6.11
CA ASN A 43 -6.53 13.44 5.87
C ASN A 43 -5.42 13.95 4.91
N ILE A 44 -5.10 15.24 5.01
CA ILE A 44 -4.26 16.00 4.06
C ILE A 44 -2.87 15.36 3.84
N LYS A 45 -2.23 14.81 4.89
CA LYS A 45 -0.86 14.30 4.80
C LYS A 45 -0.77 13.02 3.96
N PRO A 46 -1.53 11.95 4.25
CA PRO A 46 -1.64 10.82 3.35
C PRO A 46 -2.01 11.24 1.93
N GLU A 47 -3.04 12.09 1.76
CA GLU A 47 -3.49 12.55 0.43
C GLU A 47 -2.37 13.21 -0.40
N ILE A 48 -1.53 14.05 0.22
CA ILE A 48 -0.37 14.65 -0.46
C ILE A 48 0.62 13.58 -0.94
N GLU A 49 0.91 12.57 -0.12
CA GLU A 49 1.82 11.48 -0.51
C GLU A 49 1.22 10.60 -1.60
N TRP A 50 -0.09 10.29 -1.53
CA TRP A 50 -0.82 9.59 -2.60
C TRP A 50 -0.81 10.39 -3.91
N SER A 51 -1.00 11.71 -3.84
CA SER A 51 -0.92 12.60 -5.01
C SER A 51 0.49 12.61 -5.61
N ASN A 52 1.54 12.63 -4.78
CA ASN A 52 2.92 12.55 -5.26
C ASN A 52 3.22 11.19 -5.91
N LEU A 53 2.76 10.09 -5.31
CA LEU A 53 2.87 8.75 -5.89
C LEU A 53 2.16 8.71 -7.25
N ARG A 54 0.92 9.17 -7.32
CA ARG A 54 0.11 9.24 -8.54
C ARG A 54 0.81 10.01 -9.67
N ARG A 55 1.42 11.16 -9.37
CA ARG A 55 2.08 12.01 -10.38
C ARG A 55 3.43 11.48 -10.85
N ARG A 56 4.17 10.75 -9.99
CA ARG A 56 5.58 10.37 -10.24
C ARG A 56 5.79 8.90 -10.55
N PHE A 57 4.89 8.04 -10.10
CA PHE A 57 4.98 6.59 -10.27
C PHE A 57 4.00 6.13 -11.35
N SER A 58 2.70 6.42 -11.18
CA SER A 58 1.64 5.83 -12.02
C SER A 58 1.76 6.02 -13.54
N PRO A 59 2.15 7.18 -14.11
CA PRO A 59 2.06 7.40 -15.55
C PRO A 59 2.91 6.41 -16.38
N GLY A 60 4.06 5.99 -15.83
CA GLY A 60 4.91 4.99 -16.47
C GLY A 60 4.27 3.60 -16.50
N PHE A 61 3.57 3.22 -15.43
CA PHE A 61 2.88 1.93 -15.34
C PHE A 61 1.59 1.92 -16.15
N GLU A 62 0.84 3.01 -16.18
CA GLU A 62 -0.36 3.14 -17.01
C GLU A 62 -0.04 2.97 -18.49
N THR A 63 1.07 3.56 -18.95
CA THR A 63 1.54 3.36 -20.32
C THR A 63 1.85 1.90 -20.62
N ILE A 64 2.49 1.20 -19.67
CA ILE A 64 2.79 -0.24 -19.81
C ILE A 64 1.50 -1.06 -19.81
N LEU A 65 0.56 -0.76 -18.91
CA LEU A 65 -0.69 -1.51 -18.80
C LEU A 65 -1.60 -1.31 -20.01
N GLU A 66 -1.70 -0.08 -20.53
CA GLU A 66 -2.50 0.21 -21.73
C GLU A 66 -1.98 -0.56 -22.95
N ALA A 67 -0.67 -0.81 -23.04
CA ALA A 67 -0.06 -1.57 -24.13
C ALA A 67 -0.54 -3.03 -24.22
N GLY A 68 -1.05 -3.61 -23.12
CA GLY A 68 -1.56 -4.98 -23.10
C GLY A 68 -3.09 -5.09 -23.15
N LYS A 69 -3.79 -3.99 -23.42
CA LYS A 69 -5.26 -3.97 -23.48
C LYS A 69 -5.86 -4.92 -24.51
N ASP A 70 -5.17 -5.14 -25.62
CA ASP A 70 -5.59 -6.08 -26.66
C ASP A 70 -5.21 -7.54 -26.36
N ILE A 71 -4.40 -7.77 -25.31
CA ILE A 71 -3.92 -9.10 -24.89
C ILE A 71 -4.70 -9.61 -23.68
N TYR A 72 -5.07 -8.70 -22.78
CA TYR A 72 -5.76 -9.00 -21.54
C TYR A 72 -7.28 -8.99 -21.71
N ASP A 73 -7.94 -10.12 -21.44
CA ASP A 73 -9.39 -10.24 -21.45
C ASP A 73 -9.93 -10.36 -20.02
N MET A 74 -10.63 -9.33 -19.55
CA MET A 74 -11.25 -9.29 -18.22
C MET A 74 -12.42 -10.27 -18.06
N LEU A 75 -12.97 -10.83 -19.14
CA LEU A 75 -14.02 -11.84 -19.07
C LEU A 75 -13.46 -13.26 -18.89
N ASN A 76 -12.14 -13.43 -19.05
CA ASN A 76 -11.46 -14.70 -18.91
C ASN A 76 -10.75 -14.80 -17.55
N TYR A 77 -11.21 -15.70 -16.68
CA TYR A 77 -10.65 -15.91 -15.35
C TYR A 77 -9.16 -16.29 -15.36
N LEU A 78 -8.68 -17.03 -16.37
CA LEU A 78 -7.24 -17.35 -16.47
C LEU A 78 -6.42 -16.09 -16.76
N HIS A 79 -6.92 -15.18 -17.61
CA HIS A 79 -6.24 -13.92 -17.87
C HIS A 79 -6.14 -13.11 -16.58
N ILE A 80 -7.22 -13.02 -15.78
CA ILE A 80 -7.23 -12.35 -14.48
C ILE A 80 -6.19 -12.98 -13.53
N LEU A 81 -6.21 -14.31 -13.35
CA LEU A 81 -5.34 -14.98 -12.39
C LEU A 81 -3.87 -14.92 -12.79
N VAL A 82 -3.55 -15.14 -14.08
CA VAL A 82 -2.18 -14.98 -14.58
C VAL A 82 -1.73 -13.53 -14.45
N PHE A 83 -2.61 -12.56 -14.72
CA PHE A 83 -2.29 -11.14 -14.57
C PHE A 83 -1.97 -10.81 -13.12
N ARG A 84 -2.83 -11.22 -12.16
CA ARG A 84 -2.57 -11.04 -10.72
C ARG A 84 -1.22 -11.65 -10.33
N TRP A 85 -0.95 -12.88 -10.75
CA TRP A 85 0.28 -13.60 -10.40
C TRP A 85 1.55 -12.96 -10.96
N VAL A 86 1.51 -12.38 -12.16
CA VAL A 86 2.68 -11.72 -12.79
C VAL A 86 2.82 -10.26 -12.35
N PHE A 87 1.76 -9.47 -12.51
CA PHE A 87 1.84 -8.02 -12.40
C PHE A 87 1.84 -7.52 -10.96
N ILE A 88 1.09 -8.14 -10.04
CA ILE A 88 1.00 -7.62 -8.67
C ILE A 88 2.34 -7.75 -7.93
N PRO A 89 3.04 -8.91 -7.93
CA PRO A 89 4.36 -9.01 -7.31
C PRO A 89 5.40 -8.09 -7.95
N TRP A 90 5.35 -7.94 -9.28
CA TRP A 90 6.23 -7.00 -9.98
C TRP A 90 5.94 -5.54 -9.58
N MET A 91 4.68 -5.12 -9.55
CA MET A 91 4.30 -3.78 -9.09
C MET A 91 4.69 -3.55 -7.63
N GLN A 92 4.53 -4.55 -6.76
CA GLN A 92 4.98 -4.47 -5.37
C GLN A 92 6.50 -4.22 -5.29
N GLN A 93 7.31 -4.94 -6.07
CA GLN A 93 8.77 -4.73 -6.14
C GLN A 93 9.14 -3.31 -6.61
N GLU A 94 8.40 -2.78 -7.59
CA GLU A 94 8.59 -1.41 -8.08
C GLU A 94 8.19 -0.36 -7.04
N LEU A 95 7.11 -0.60 -6.28
CA LEU A 95 6.70 0.24 -5.16
C LEU A 95 7.73 0.21 -4.01
N ASP A 96 8.31 -0.94 -3.71
CA ASP A 96 9.38 -1.07 -2.72
C ASP A 96 10.65 -0.33 -3.16
N SER A 97 10.96 -0.39 -4.45
CA SER A 97 12.05 0.38 -5.07
C SER A 97 11.78 1.89 -5.02
N TYR A 98 10.53 2.30 -5.29
CA TYR A 98 10.09 3.68 -5.15
C TYR A 98 10.25 4.18 -3.70
N ARG A 99 9.74 3.41 -2.72
CA ARG A 99 9.86 3.70 -1.29
C ARG A 99 11.32 3.88 -0.89
N THR A 100 12.17 2.94 -1.27
CA THR A 100 13.61 2.98 -1.00
C THR A 100 14.24 4.25 -1.56
N ARG A 101 13.95 4.59 -2.81
CA ARG A 101 14.46 5.80 -3.46
C ARG A 101 14.00 7.08 -2.76
N ILE A 102 12.72 7.18 -2.39
CA ILE A 102 12.18 8.37 -1.72
C ILE A 102 12.78 8.56 -0.33
N ASN A 103 12.93 7.48 0.43
CA ASN A 103 13.47 7.51 1.79
C ASN A 103 14.99 7.77 1.82
N ASN A 104 15.71 7.40 0.76
CA ASN A 104 17.15 7.65 0.63
C ASN A 104 17.49 8.97 -0.07
N LYS A 105 16.52 9.66 -0.69
CA LYS A 105 16.79 10.91 -1.41
C LYS A 105 16.99 12.06 -0.43
N LEU A 106 18.13 12.75 -0.55
CA LEU A 106 18.39 13.98 0.18
C LEU A 106 17.35 15.04 -0.23
N LYS A 107 16.61 15.56 0.76
CA LYS A 107 15.62 16.62 0.53
C LYS A 107 16.36 17.95 0.38
N ARG A 108 15.85 18.81 -0.51
CA ARG A 108 16.38 20.17 -0.69
C ARG A 108 16.31 20.92 0.64
N LYS A 109 17.41 21.57 1.02
CA LYS A 109 17.46 22.39 2.24
C LYS A 109 16.44 23.53 2.12
N ASN A 110 15.61 23.69 3.15
CA ASN A 110 14.68 24.79 3.29
C ASN A 110 14.98 25.54 4.59
N LYS A 111 15.43 26.79 4.48
CA LYS A 111 15.83 27.63 5.62
C LYS A 111 14.69 27.96 6.60
N PHE A 112 13.44 27.83 6.16
CA PHE A 112 12.26 28.10 6.98
C PHE A 112 11.77 26.86 7.75
N LYS A 113 12.37 25.68 7.51
CA LYS A 113 11.95 24.43 8.14
C LYS A 113 12.83 24.15 9.37
N LEU A 114 12.21 24.08 10.55
CA LEU A 114 12.90 23.75 11.81
C LEU A 114 13.27 22.26 11.94
N THR A 115 12.75 21.39 11.09
CA THR A 115 13.04 19.95 11.17
C THR A 115 14.45 19.63 10.67
N PRO A 116 15.06 18.54 11.16
CA PRO A 116 16.33 18.00 10.67
C PRO A 116 16.46 18.00 9.13
N HIS A 117 17.66 18.35 8.65
CA HIS A 117 18.02 18.30 7.24
C HIS A 117 18.90 17.08 6.96
N GLY A 118 18.52 16.27 5.97
CA GLY A 118 19.22 15.03 5.67
C GLY A 118 18.38 14.11 4.81
N ARG A 119 18.88 12.89 4.60
CA ARG A 119 18.08 11.82 4.01
C ARG A 119 17.08 11.35 5.06
N PRO A 120 15.79 11.17 4.73
CA PRO A 120 14.80 10.72 5.69
C PRO A 120 15.20 9.47 6.47
N ILE A 121 15.78 8.48 5.78
CA ILE A 121 16.20 7.23 6.43
C ILE A 121 17.35 7.45 7.43
N ASP A 122 18.31 8.34 7.13
CA ASP A 122 19.42 8.63 8.04
C ASP A 122 18.93 9.37 9.28
N ILE A 123 18.02 10.33 9.11
CA ILE A 123 17.40 11.06 10.23
C ILE A 123 16.61 10.10 11.12
N PHE A 124 15.87 9.16 10.51
CA PHE A 124 15.07 8.18 11.24
C PHE A 124 15.94 7.19 12.00
N THR A 125 17.04 6.72 11.41
CA THR A 125 17.90 5.68 11.99
C THR A 125 18.97 6.21 12.95
N HIS A 126 19.41 7.46 12.76
CA HIS A 126 20.50 8.08 13.52
C HIS A 126 20.15 9.54 13.88
N PRO A 127 19.04 9.78 14.62
CA PRO A 127 18.57 11.13 14.93
C PRO A 127 19.60 11.97 15.69
N GLU A 128 20.49 11.34 16.46
CA GLU A 128 21.57 11.98 17.22
C GLU A 128 22.56 12.74 16.33
N ARG A 129 22.77 12.28 15.08
CA ARG A 129 23.63 12.95 14.10
C ARG A 129 23.03 14.25 13.56
N PHE A 130 21.73 14.45 13.77
CA PHE A 130 20.99 15.60 13.27
C PHE A 130 20.46 16.50 14.39
N LEU A 131 21.01 16.37 15.60
CA LEU A 131 20.56 17.10 16.80
C LEU A 131 19.07 16.90 17.08
N ALA A 132 18.52 15.75 16.68
CA ALA A 132 17.14 15.37 16.91
C ALA A 132 17.05 14.38 18.08
N ARG A 133 15.88 14.36 18.73
CA ARG A 133 15.57 13.37 19.76
C ARG A 133 14.81 12.22 19.11
N ASP A 134 15.17 10.99 19.46
CA ASP A 134 14.40 9.82 19.08
C ASP A 134 13.16 9.67 19.99
N TYR A 135 12.02 9.47 19.36
CA TYR A 135 10.74 9.18 20.01
C TYR A 135 10.16 7.85 19.54
N SER A 136 10.97 7.02 18.88
CA SER A 136 10.61 5.66 18.52
C SER A 136 10.28 4.84 19.77
N ILE A 137 9.34 3.91 19.61
CA ILE A 137 8.99 2.94 20.64
C ILE A 137 9.17 1.58 19.99
N ASP A 138 10.15 0.84 20.49
CA ASP A 138 10.38 -0.53 20.03
C ASP A 138 9.25 -1.42 20.53
N ILE A 139 8.58 -2.07 19.58
CA ILE A 139 7.49 -3.00 19.87
C ILE A 139 8.07 -4.42 19.86
N PRO A 140 7.97 -5.17 20.98
CA PRO A 140 8.41 -6.57 21.00
C PRO A 140 7.71 -7.42 19.94
N GLU A 141 8.46 -8.33 19.32
CA GLU A 141 7.96 -9.16 18.22
C GLU A 141 6.82 -10.10 18.67
N GLU A 142 6.84 -10.53 19.92
CA GLU A 142 5.74 -11.27 20.57
C GLU A 142 4.43 -10.49 20.55
N ALA A 143 4.45 -9.21 20.94
CA ALA A 143 3.26 -8.35 20.95
C ALA A 143 2.73 -8.15 19.52
N LEU A 144 3.61 -7.95 18.54
CA LEU A 144 3.21 -7.86 17.13
C LEU A 144 2.56 -9.14 16.62
N LYS A 145 3.10 -10.31 16.99
CA LYS A 145 2.55 -11.61 16.61
C LYS A 145 1.18 -11.85 17.23
N ASP A 146 1.00 -11.47 18.49
CA ASP A 146 -0.28 -11.57 19.19
C ASP A 146 -1.32 -10.64 18.58
N ALA A 147 -0.98 -9.37 18.35
CA ALA A 147 -1.85 -8.42 17.66
C ALA A 147 -2.26 -8.91 16.26
N ARG A 148 -1.30 -9.46 15.50
CA ARG A 148 -1.58 -10.03 14.18
C ARG A 148 -2.52 -11.22 14.28
N THR A 149 -2.31 -12.13 15.23
CA THR A 149 -3.16 -13.31 15.38
C THR A 149 -4.58 -12.94 15.84
N MET A 150 -4.69 -11.88 16.64
CA MET A 150 -5.97 -11.41 17.18
C MET A 150 -6.82 -10.68 16.15
N PHE A 151 -6.21 -9.78 15.36
CA PHE A 151 -6.95 -8.86 14.47
C PHE A 151 -6.82 -9.18 12.98
N ILE A 152 -5.98 -10.15 12.59
CA ILE A 152 -5.75 -10.52 11.17
C ILE A 152 -5.82 -12.05 11.06
N PRO A 153 -6.98 -12.62 10.68
CA PRO A 153 -7.12 -14.07 10.50
C PRO A 153 -6.09 -14.58 9.49
N LYS A 154 -5.30 -15.59 9.87
CA LYS A 154 -4.20 -16.10 9.03
C LYS A 154 -4.69 -16.74 7.74
N ASP A 155 -5.88 -17.31 7.77
CA ASP A 155 -6.49 -18.03 6.66
C ASP A 155 -7.48 -17.15 5.88
N HIS A 156 -7.40 -15.82 6.03
CA HIS A 156 -8.30 -14.92 5.33
C HIS A 156 -8.00 -14.94 3.82
N PRO A 157 -8.97 -15.28 2.94
CA PRO A 157 -8.74 -15.40 1.49
C PRO A 157 -8.21 -14.13 0.83
N VAL A 158 -8.47 -12.95 1.42
CA VAL A 158 -7.91 -11.65 0.94
C VAL A 158 -6.38 -11.62 0.96
N LEU A 159 -5.73 -12.45 1.77
CA LEU A 159 -4.27 -12.53 1.85
C LEU A 159 -3.69 -13.37 0.70
N ASP A 160 -4.53 -14.16 0.02
CA ASP A 160 -4.13 -14.95 -1.13
C ASP A 160 -4.31 -14.15 -2.42
N LEU A 161 -3.20 -13.84 -3.08
CA LEU A 161 -3.19 -13.14 -4.36
C LEU A 161 -3.97 -13.88 -5.46
N VAL A 162 -3.84 -15.20 -5.44
CA VAL A 162 -4.51 -16.17 -6.32
C VAL A 162 -4.77 -17.44 -5.50
N PRO A 163 -5.74 -18.27 -5.89
CA PRO A 163 -5.98 -19.55 -5.20
C PRO A 163 -4.69 -20.37 -5.04
N PRO A 164 -4.42 -21.00 -3.89
CA PRO A 164 -3.20 -21.79 -3.67
C PRO A 164 -2.97 -22.88 -4.73
N SER A 165 -4.05 -23.51 -5.20
CA SER A 165 -4.01 -24.48 -6.29
C SER A 165 -3.58 -23.86 -7.63
N PHE A 166 -4.03 -22.64 -7.94
CA PHE A 166 -3.59 -21.90 -9.11
C PHE A 166 -2.12 -21.50 -8.97
N ASN A 167 -1.70 -21.00 -7.80
CA ASN A 167 -0.32 -20.62 -7.54
C ASN A 167 0.66 -21.77 -7.82
N LYS A 168 0.31 -22.99 -7.41
CA LYS A 168 1.12 -24.18 -7.69
C LYS A 168 1.27 -24.42 -9.20
N VAL A 169 0.16 -24.41 -9.94
CA VAL A 169 0.17 -24.63 -11.40
C VAL A 169 0.93 -23.51 -12.12
N ALA A 170 0.72 -22.26 -11.74
CA ALA A 170 1.42 -21.10 -12.28
C ALA A 170 2.93 -21.19 -12.01
N ALA A 171 3.35 -21.58 -10.81
CA ALA A 171 4.77 -21.75 -10.49
C ALA A 171 5.45 -22.85 -11.31
N GLU A 172 4.77 -23.98 -11.54
CA GLU A 172 5.27 -25.06 -12.39
C GLU A 172 5.30 -24.67 -13.88
N ALA A 173 4.31 -23.93 -14.35
CA ALA A 173 4.26 -23.36 -15.71
C ALA A 173 5.38 -22.32 -15.91
N TYR A 174 5.57 -21.45 -14.93
CA TYR A 174 6.63 -20.44 -14.93
C TYR A 174 8.03 -21.08 -14.92
N ALA A 175 8.20 -22.21 -14.23
CA ALA A 175 9.41 -23.01 -14.30
C ALA A 175 9.64 -23.61 -15.69
N ALA A 176 8.58 -24.10 -16.36
CA ALA A 176 8.67 -24.68 -17.70
C ALA A 176 9.09 -23.66 -18.76
N ILE A 177 8.65 -22.40 -18.65
CA ILE A 177 9.08 -21.31 -19.55
C ILE A 177 10.45 -20.71 -19.17
N GLY A 178 11.17 -21.30 -18.22
CA GLY A 178 12.55 -20.91 -17.88
C GLY A 178 12.71 -19.82 -16.82
N ARG A 179 11.64 -19.48 -16.08
CA ARG A 179 11.63 -18.43 -15.03
C ARG A 179 12.18 -17.07 -15.50
N PRO A 180 11.70 -16.52 -16.63
CA PRO A 180 12.20 -15.26 -17.17
C PRO A 180 11.92 -14.10 -16.22
N ALA A 181 12.91 -13.21 -16.01
CA ALA A 181 12.73 -12.06 -15.12
C ALA A 181 11.59 -11.14 -15.58
N VAL A 182 10.68 -10.81 -14.66
CA VAL A 182 9.58 -9.87 -14.91
C VAL A 182 10.09 -8.44 -14.73
N THR A 183 10.07 -7.66 -15.79
CA THR A 183 10.50 -6.25 -15.82
C THR A 183 9.48 -5.42 -16.59
N ARG A 184 9.59 -4.09 -16.54
CA ARG A 184 8.79 -3.18 -17.37
C ARG A 184 8.82 -3.46 -18.87
N TYR A 185 9.83 -4.16 -19.37
CA TYR A 185 9.99 -4.48 -20.79
C TYR A 185 9.54 -5.90 -21.15
N SER A 186 9.56 -6.81 -20.17
CA SER A 186 9.27 -8.24 -20.36
C SER A 186 7.95 -8.69 -19.74
N CYS A 187 7.29 -7.85 -18.93
CA CYS A 187 6.10 -8.26 -18.15
C CYS A 187 4.98 -8.85 -19.02
N TRP A 188 4.71 -8.26 -20.19
CA TRP A 188 3.70 -8.76 -21.12
C TRP A 188 4.13 -10.02 -21.85
N GLU A 189 5.41 -10.14 -22.22
CA GLU A 189 5.95 -11.36 -22.84
C GLU A 189 5.86 -12.54 -21.87
N VAL A 190 6.29 -12.34 -20.62
CA VAL A 190 6.19 -13.34 -19.55
C VAL A 190 4.74 -13.70 -19.28
N TYR A 191 3.85 -12.70 -19.21
CA TYR A 191 2.41 -12.92 -19.06
C TYR A 191 1.86 -13.80 -20.19
N SER A 192 2.14 -13.48 -21.45
CA SER A 192 1.64 -14.23 -22.60
C SER A 192 2.17 -15.65 -22.65
N SER A 193 3.47 -15.86 -22.39
CA SER A 193 4.07 -17.20 -22.35
C SER A 193 3.49 -18.03 -21.21
N LEU A 194 3.31 -17.44 -20.02
CA LEU A 194 2.73 -18.13 -18.88
C LEU A 194 1.25 -18.48 -19.12
N LEU A 195 0.48 -17.56 -19.70
CA LEU A 195 -0.91 -17.78 -20.05
C LEU A 195 -1.07 -18.93 -21.06
N GLN A 196 -0.22 -18.96 -22.09
CA GLN A 196 -0.20 -20.03 -23.08
C GLN A 196 0.07 -21.39 -22.43
N GLU A 197 1.09 -21.48 -21.58
CA GLU A 197 1.45 -22.72 -20.87
C GLU A 197 0.34 -23.19 -19.93
N VAL A 198 -0.25 -22.29 -19.13
CA VAL A 198 -1.37 -22.63 -18.22
C VAL A 198 -2.60 -23.08 -19.02
N THR A 199 -2.89 -22.43 -20.15
CA THR A 199 -3.99 -22.81 -21.04
C THR A 199 -3.76 -24.17 -21.67
N ALA A 200 -2.54 -24.45 -22.14
CA ALA A 200 -2.18 -25.77 -22.68
C ALA A 200 -2.33 -26.87 -21.62
N ARG A 201 -1.94 -26.61 -20.37
CA ARG A 201 -2.15 -27.57 -19.26
C ARG A 201 -3.62 -27.83 -18.96
N ARG A 202 -4.46 -26.80 -19.02
CA ARG A 202 -5.91 -26.95 -18.89
C ARG A 202 -6.46 -27.83 -20.01
N ASP A 203 -6.12 -27.51 -21.25
CA ASP A 203 -6.68 -28.17 -22.44
C ASP A 203 -6.21 -29.62 -22.57
N ASN A 204 -5.01 -29.93 -22.10
CA ASN A 204 -4.48 -31.30 -22.01
C ASN A 204 -5.02 -32.10 -20.81
N GLY A 205 -5.93 -31.52 -20.01
CA GLY A 205 -6.57 -32.22 -18.87
C GLY A 205 -5.66 -32.42 -17.66
N ILE A 206 -4.51 -31.73 -17.58
CA ILE A 206 -3.61 -31.78 -16.43
C ILE A 206 -4.25 -31.10 -15.21
N ILE A 207 -5.09 -30.10 -15.44
CA ILE A 207 -5.82 -29.37 -14.40
C ILE A 207 -7.19 -30.03 -14.19
N PRO A 208 -7.50 -30.60 -13.02
CA PRO A 208 -8.77 -31.24 -12.77
C PRO A 208 -9.96 -30.27 -12.94
N PRO A 209 -11.10 -30.68 -13.54
CA PRO A 209 -12.23 -29.79 -13.79
C PRO A 209 -12.76 -29.07 -12.54
N HIS A 210 -12.80 -29.75 -11.39
CA HIS A 210 -13.28 -29.17 -10.14
C HIS A 210 -12.37 -28.06 -9.59
N VAL A 211 -11.06 -28.17 -9.81
CA VAL A 211 -10.09 -27.11 -9.47
C VAL A 211 -10.28 -25.91 -10.39
N ASN A 212 -10.55 -26.18 -11.67
CA ASN A 212 -10.78 -25.13 -12.65
C ASN A 212 -12.05 -24.31 -12.37
N THR A 213 -13.12 -24.95 -11.89
CA THR A 213 -14.35 -24.28 -11.49
C THR A 213 -14.16 -23.39 -10.26
N SER A 214 -13.36 -23.80 -9.27
CA SER A 214 -13.12 -22.98 -8.08
C SER A 214 -12.31 -21.71 -8.39
N TRP A 215 -11.39 -21.80 -9.36
CA TRP A 215 -10.64 -20.64 -9.84
C TRP A 215 -11.54 -19.56 -10.48
N PHE A 216 -12.57 -20.00 -11.20
CA PHE A 216 -13.53 -19.08 -11.82
C PHE A 216 -14.28 -18.24 -10.78
N SER A 217 -14.75 -18.88 -9.70
CA SER A 217 -15.46 -18.17 -8.61
C SER A 217 -14.57 -17.14 -7.92
N VAL A 218 -13.30 -17.46 -7.66
CA VAL A 218 -12.36 -16.51 -7.03
C VAL A 218 -12.00 -15.35 -7.96
N ALA A 219 -11.85 -15.59 -9.26
CA ALA A 219 -11.53 -14.55 -10.22
C ALA A 219 -12.67 -13.52 -10.36
N LYS A 220 -13.92 -13.94 -10.18
CA LYS A 220 -15.12 -13.10 -10.21
C LYS A 220 -15.33 -12.26 -8.93
N GLY A 221 -14.57 -12.51 -7.86
CA GLY A 221 -14.78 -11.90 -6.55
C GLY A 221 -15.99 -12.51 -5.87
N GLY A 222 -15.81 -13.70 -5.26
CA GLY A 222 -16.89 -14.49 -4.65
C GLY A 222 -17.83 -13.63 -3.79
N ASP A 223 -19.13 -13.93 -3.88
CA ASP A 223 -20.22 -13.14 -3.28
C ASP A 223 -19.91 -12.75 -1.82
N ASP A 224 -19.95 -11.44 -1.54
CA ASP A 224 -19.61 -10.74 -0.29
C ASP A 224 -20.55 -11.04 0.90
N GLU A 225 -21.09 -12.25 1.02
CA GLU A 225 -22.00 -12.63 2.11
C GLU A 225 -21.28 -13.15 3.36
N ASP A 226 -20.16 -13.89 3.20
CA ASP A 226 -19.44 -14.49 4.34
C ASP A 226 -18.59 -13.49 5.15
N SER A 227 -18.30 -12.31 4.59
CA SER A 227 -17.51 -11.27 5.27
C SER A 227 -18.25 -10.61 6.44
N LYS A 228 -19.58 -10.72 6.50
CA LYS A 228 -20.41 -10.04 7.50
C LYS A 228 -20.51 -10.80 8.83
N GLU A 229 -20.36 -12.13 8.83
CA GLU A 229 -20.52 -12.93 10.05
C GLU A 229 -19.25 -12.99 10.92
N ALA A 230 -18.06 -12.84 10.33
CA ALA A 230 -16.80 -12.80 11.09
C ALA A 230 -16.63 -11.49 11.90
N GLU A 231 -17.25 -10.39 11.47
CA GLU A 231 -17.08 -9.06 12.09
C GLU A 231 -17.97 -8.83 13.32
N ALA A 232 -19.03 -9.63 13.51
CA ALA A 232 -19.93 -9.49 14.67
C ALA A 232 -19.30 -10.02 15.99
N GLY A 233 -18.29 -10.90 15.89
CA GLY A 233 -17.63 -11.51 17.05
C GLY A 233 -16.56 -10.64 17.72
N ASP A 234 -16.05 -9.61 17.03
CA ASP A 234 -14.87 -8.85 17.46
C ASP A 234 -15.19 -7.66 18.40
N ALA A 235 -16.48 -7.38 18.59
CA ALA A 235 -16.98 -6.30 19.45
C ALA A 235 -16.84 -6.56 20.97
N PHE A 236 -16.38 -7.76 21.39
CA PHE A 236 -16.50 -8.19 22.78
C PHE A 236 -15.42 -7.66 23.73
N LEU A 237 -14.28 -7.13 23.25
CA LEU A 237 -13.17 -6.74 24.14
C LEU A 237 -12.97 -5.24 24.37
N LEU A 238 -13.60 -4.35 23.59
CA LEU A 238 -13.44 -2.90 23.75
C LEU A 238 -14.75 -2.12 23.95
N GLY A 239 -15.90 -2.79 23.90
CA GLY A 239 -17.21 -2.15 23.97
C GLY A 239 -17.51 -1.29 22.73
N PRO A 240 -18.79 -0.93 22.49
CA PRO A 240 -19.13 0.01 21.43
C PRO A 240 -18.47 1.36 21.74
N ILE A 241 -17.79 1.93 20.75
CA ILE A 241 -17.23 3.29 20.83
C ILE A 241 -18.43 4.25 21.01
N PRO A 242 -18.44 5.10 22.05
CA PRO A 242 -19.52 6.06 22.26
C PRO A 242 -19.66 6.99 21.04
N GLU A 243 -20.88 7.13 20.53
CA GLU A 243 -21.26 7.98 19.40
C GLU A 243 -21.17 9.49 19.72
N ASP A 244 -20.74 9.85 20.92
CA ASP A 244 -20.93 11.16 21.54
C ASP A 244 -19.62 11.95 21.77
N HIS A 245 -18.50 11.49 21.20
CA HIS A 245 -17.23 12.24 21.17
C HIS A 245 -16.94 12.94 19.81
N TYR A 246 -17.98 13.28 19.05
CA TYR A 246 -17.86 13.79 17.68
C TYR A 246 -17.78 15.32 17.51
N ASP A 247 -17.71 16.12 18.57
CA ASP A 247 -17.66 17.59 18.44
C ASP A 247 -16.43 18.24 19.09
N ASP A 248 -16.05 19.36 18.45
CA ASP A 248 -15.06 20.39 18.77
C ASP A 248 -13.61 20.19 18.31
N ILE A 249 -13.34 20.66 17.08
CA ILE A 249 -12.08 21.36 16.80
C ILE A 249 -12.43 22.67 16.08
N ASP A 250 -12.11 23.79 16.74
CA ASP A 250 -12.25 25.17 16.27
C ASP A 250 -11.77 25.37 14.82
N GLU A 251 -12.66 25.94 14.02
CA GLU A 251 -12.39 26.47 12.68
C GLU A 251 -11.59 27.79 12.76
N ASP A 252 -10.33 27.73 13.20
CA ASP A 252 -9.43 28.89 13.08
C ASP A 252 -8.02 28.45 12.67
N VAL A 253 -7.91 27.96 11.43
CA VAL A 253 -6.62 27.91 10.73
C VAL A 253 -6.79 28.54 9.36
N VAL A 254 -6.50 29.83 9.27
CA VAL A 254 -6.34 30.56 8.02
C VAL A 254 -5.10 30.00 7.32
N TYR A 255 -5.30 29.19 6.28
CA TYR A 255 -4.22 28.79 5.37
C TYR A 255 -3.99 29.91 4.37
N VAL A 256 -2.77 30.47 4.38
CA VAL A 256 -2.28 31.33 3.30
C VAL A 256 -1.99 30.42 2.10
N ASP A 257 -2.80 30.57 1.06
CA ASP A 257 -2.59 29.94 -0.24
C ASP A 257 -1.26 30.43 -0.82
N LEU A 258 -0.39 29.48 -1.20
CA LEU A 258 0.86 29.74 -1.90
C LEU A 258 0.86 29.00 -3.25
N SER A 259 -0.30 28.91 -3.88
CA SER A 259 -0.43 28.69 -5.31
C SER A 259 -0.69 30.05 -5.97
N ASP A 260 0.13 30.37 -6.96
CA ASP A 260 -0.05 31.45 -7.94
C ASP A 260 0.32 32.88 -7.50
N ASN A 261 1.55 33.27 -7.89
CA ASN A 261 1.77 34.57 -8.51
C ASN A 261 2.93 34.46 -9.53
N ASP A 262 2.51 34.51 -10.79
CA ASP A 262 3.14 35.16 -11.95
C ASP A 262 4.49 34.66 -12.48
N MET A 263 4.38 33.84 -13.53
CA MET A 263 5.27 33.90 -14.70
C MET A 263 4.79 35.01 -15.64
N GLU A 264 5.58 36.07 -15.78
CA GLU A 264 5.71 37.06 -16.89
C GLU A 264 6.51 38.23 -16.29
N GLU A 265 7.60 38.82 -16.80
CA GLU A 265 8.19 39.04 -18.12
C GLU A 265 9.69 39.43 -17.92
N GLY A 266 10.54 39.18 -18.93
CA GLY A 266 11.49 40.20 -19.41
C GLY A 266 12.89 40.38 -18.77
N ALA A 267 13.92 40.19 -19.62
CA ALA A 267 15.27 40.79 -19.59
C ALA A 267 16.23 40.29 -18.48
N GLU A 268 17.53 40.08 -18.67
CA GLU A 268 18.48 40.41 -19.72
C GLU A 268 19.71 39.52 -19.48
N TRP A 269 20.34 39.01 -20.54
CA TRP A 269 21.55 38.19 -20.43
C TRP A 269 22.75 39.08 -20.09
N HIS A 270 23.31 38.94 -18.89
CA HIS A 270 24.67 39.40 -18.60
C HIS A 270 25.56 38.23 -18.14
N GLN A 271 26.53 37.93 -19.00
CA GLN A 271 27.68 37.08 -18.70
C GLN A 271 28.58 37.75 -17.63
N PRO A 272 29.16 37.00 -16.68
CA PRO A 272 30.33 37.46 -15.97
C PRO A 272 31.59 37.16 -16.79
N MET A 273 32.32 38.23 -17.12
CA MET A 273 33.70 38.24 -17.60
C MET A 273 34.61 37.35 -16.75
N TYR A 274 35.41 36.53 -17.41
CA TYR A 274 36.73 36.13 -16.88
C TYR A 274 37.64 37.35 -16.88
N LEU A 275 38.39 37.59 -15.79
CA LEU A 275 39.70 38.22 -15.79
C LEU A 275 40.35 38.12 -14.39
N GLY A 276 41.59 37.62 -14.35
CA GLY A 276 42.58 37.91 -13.30
C GLY A 276 42.74 36.87 -12.19
#